data_AF-K0JQC4-F1
#
_entry.id   AF-K0JQC4-F1
#
_cell.length_a   1.000
_cell.length_b   1.000
_cell.length_c   1.000
_cell.angle_alpha   90.00
_cell.angle_beta   90.00
_cell.angle_gamma   90.00
#
_symmetry.space_group_name_H-M   'P 1'
#
loop_
_entity.id
_entity.type
_entity.pdbx_description
1 polymer ?
#
loop_
_entity_poly.entity_id
_entity_poly.type
_entity_poly.pdbx_seq_one_letter_code
_entity_poly.pdbx_strand_id
1 'polypeptide(L)' 'MATGETGFDDVTFDLVSVQYHSLKAGHDYGQYVRDARNAGRDDIADFFQRVMDEDSARAKQCHEFLKELAGSADSGPAVS' A
#
# COMPACT_ATOMS: atom_id res chain seq x y z
N MET A 1 -13.46 -10.01 -20.67
CA MET A 1 -13.41 -9.30 -19.37
C MET A 1 -13.49 -7.83 -19.69
N ALA A 2 -14.39 -7.09 -19.04
CA ALA A 2 -14.65 -5.69 -19.40
C ALA A 2 -13.53 -4.81 -18.83
N THR A 3 -12.76 -4.20 -19.72
CA THR A 3 -11.80 -3.13 -19.48
C THR A 3 -12.56 -1.90 -19.02
N GLY A 4 -12.63 -1.69 -17.70
CA GLY A 4 -13.18 -0.50 -17.08
C GLY A 4 -12.17 0.64 -17.14
N GLU A 5 -11.84 1.10 -18.34
CA GLU A 5 -10.83 2.13 -18.57
C GLU A 5 -11.26 3.46 -17.95
N THR A 6 -10.75 3.73 -16.74
CA THR A 6 -10.69 5.07 -16.15
C THR A 6 -9.63 5.95 -16.84
N GLY A 7 -8.93 5.42 -17.87
CA GLY A 7 -7.80 6.06 -18.54
C GLY A 7 -6.46 5.85 -17.84
N PHE A 8 -6.44 5.16 -16.70
CA PHE A 8 -5.25 4.59 -16.08
C PHE A 8 -5.17 3.09 -16.41
N ASP A 9 -3.94 2.57 -16.61
CA ASP A 9 -3.70 1.12 -16.59
C ASP A 9 -4.23 0.58 -15.25
N ASP A 10 -5.11 -0.42 -15.31
CA ASP A 10 -5.72 -1.08 -14.15
C ASP A 10 -4.65 -1.42 -13.09
N VAL A 11 -3.45 -1.83 -13.53
CA VAL A 11 -2.33 -2.16 -12.63
C VAL A 11 -1.83 -0.94 -11.85
N THR A 12 -1.75 0.23 -12.47
CA THR A 12 -1.31 1.45 -11.78
C THR A 12 -2.34 1.88 -10.74
N PHE A 13 -3.62 1.84 -11.10
CA PHE A 13 -4.70 2.15 -10.17
C PHE A 13 -4.72 1.18 -8.99
N ASP A 14 -4.56 -0.13 -9.26
CA ASP A 14 -4.50 -1.17 -8.22
C ASP A 14 -3.34 -0.95 -7.25
N LEU A 15 -2.15 -0.61 -7.76
CA LEU A 15 -0.98 -0.32 -6.93
C LEU A 15 -1.17 0.92 -6.05
N VAL A 16 -1.75 2.00 -6.61
CA VAL A 16 -2.07 3.21 -5.84
C VAL A 16 -3.11 2.91 -4.77
N SER A 17 -4.13 2.12 -5.10
CA SER A 17 -5.19 1.71 -4.17
C SER A 17 -4.61 0.94 -2.98
N VAL A 18 -3.79 -0.09 -3.23
CA VAL A 18 -3.13 -0.87 -2.17
C VAL A 18 -2.23 0.02 -1.32
N GLN A 19 -1.39 0.86 -1.94
CA GLN A 19 -0.51 1.78 -1.21
C GLN A 19 -1.30 2.72 -0.29
N TYR A 20 -2.36 3.34 -0.81
CA TYR A 20 -3.21 4.25 -0.03
C TYR A 20 -3.85 3.53 1.16
N HIS A 21 -4.44 2.35 0.95
CA HIS A 21 -5.12 1.61 2.01
C HIS A 21 -4.15 1.12 3.09
N SER A 22 -2.95 0.66 2.72
CA SER A 22 -1.91 0.28 3.67
C SER A 22 -1.44 1.45 4.53
N LEU A 23 -1.20 2.63 3.91
CA LEU A 23 -0.80 3.84 4.65
C LEU A 23 -1.92 4.37 5.55
N LYS A 24 -3.16 4.34 5.06
CA LYS A 24 -4.33 4.77 5.83
C LYS A 24 -4.54 3.90 7.06
N ALA A 25 -4.44 2.58 6.92
CA ALA A 25 -4.61 1.66 8.04
C ALA A 25 -3.48 1.79 9.07
N GLY A 26 -2.25 2.05 8.61
CA GLY A 26 -1.08 2.35 9.45
C GLY A 26 -1.31 3.47 10.47
N HIS A 27 -2.08 4.51 10.10
CA HIS A 27 -2.42 5.61 10.99
C HIS A 27 -3.26 5.15 12.20
N ASP A 28 -4.14 4.17 12.01
CA ASP A 28 -5.08 3.71 13.05
C ASP A 28 -4.44 2.64 13.96
N TYR A 29 -3.46 1.88 13.47
CA TYR A 29 -2.83 0.79 14.23
C TYR A 29 -2.17 1.23 15.53
N GLY A 30 -1.60 2.44 15.58
CA GLY A 30 -1.02 2.96 16.82
C GLY A 30 -2.04 3.07 17.95
N GLN A 31 -3.31 3.39 17.62
CA GLN A 31 -4.40 3.38 18.60
C GLN A 31 -4.73 1.95 19.03
N TYR A 32 -4.81 1.00 18.09
CA TYR A 32 -5.14 -0.40 18.40
C TYR A 32 -4.08 -1.08 19.28
N VAL A 33 -2.80 -0.80 19.04
CA VAL A 33 -1.70 -1.26 19.89
C VAL A 33 -1.85 -0.71 21.31
N ARG A 34 -2.14 0.60 21.46
CA ARG A 34 -2.36 1.21 22.78
C ARG A 34 -3.56 0.61 23.50
N ASP A 35 -4.67 0.41 22.81
CA ASP A 35 -5.88 -0.16 23.39
C ASP A 35 -5.65 -1.61 23.85
N ALA A 36 -4.96 -2.42 23.05
CA ALA A 36 -4.60 -3.79 23.43
C ALA A 36 -3.67 -3.83 24.66
N ARG A 37 -2.65 -2.96 24.72
CA ARG A 37 -1.76 -2.84 25.89
C ARG A 37 -2.51 -2.38 27.14
N ASN A 38 -3.39 -1.38 27.01
CA ASN A 38 -4.21 -0.88 28.11
C ASN A 38 -5.18 -1.95 28.64
N ALA A 39 -5.59 -2.90 27.80
CA ALA A 39 -6.42 -4.04 28.16
C ALA A 39 -5.61 -5.24 28.70
N GLY A 40 -4.28 -5.15 28.80
CA GLY A 40 -3.41 -6.25 29.23
C GLY A 40 -3.34 -7.41 28.23
N ARG A 41 -3.52 -7.12 26.93
CA ARG A 41 -3.54 -8.11 25.84
C ARG A 41 -2.33 -7.92 24.93
N ASP A 42 -1.16 -8.25 25.46
CA ASP A 42 0.12 -8.08 24.77
C ASP A 42 0.20 -8.93 23.49
N ASP A 43 -0.43 -10.11 23.48
CA ASP A 43 -0.55 -10.98 22.29
C ASP A 43 -1.26 -10.27 21.13
N ILE A 44 -2.32 -9.53 21.43
CA ILE A 44 -3.08 -8.75 20.45
C ILE A 44 -2.30 -7.49 20.05
N ALA A 45 -1.60 -6.84 20.98
CA ALA A 45 -0.75 -5.70 20.67
C ALA A 45 0.38 -6.08 19.70
N ASP A 46 1.02 -7.24 19.92
CA ASP A 46 2.05 -7.78 19.04
C ASP A 46 1.50 -8.16 17.67
N PHE A 47 0.26 -8.66 17.62
CA PHE A 47 -0.44 -8.88 16.35
C PHE A 47 -0.63 -7.57 15.58
N PHE A 48 -1.16 -6.51 16.20
CA PHE A 48 -1.35 -5.22 15.52
C PHE A 48 -0.03 -4.57 15.11
N GLN A 49 1.02 -4.73 15.91
CA GLN A 49 2.36 -4.27 15.55
C GLN A 49 2.87 -4.97 14.28
N ARG A 50 2.72 -6.30 14.18
CA ARG A 50 3.10 -7.04 12.97
C ARG A 50 2.29 -6.60 11.75
N VAL A 51 0.98 -6.40 11.90
CA VAL A 51 0.13 -5.91 10.81
C VAL A 51 0.62 -4.53 10.33
N MET A 52 1.01 -3.64 11.24
CA MET A 52 1.57 -2.33 10.89
C MET A 52 2.87 -2.43 10.11
N ASP A 53 3.76 -3.33 10.50
CA ASP A 53 5.04 -3.55 9.81
C ASP A 53 4.80 -4.13 8.40
N GLU A 54 3.86 -5.07 8.27
CA GLU A 54 3.47 -5.68 6.99
C GLU A 54 2.80 -4.68 6.03
N ASP A 55 1.95 -3.78 6.53
CA ASP A 55 1.36 -2.71 5.71
C ASP A 55 2.39 -1.67 5.28
N SER A 56 3.34 -1.33 6.17
CA SER A 56 4.44 -0.42 5.83
C SER A 56 5.31 -1.02 4.71
N ALA A 57 5.59 -2.32 4.77
CA ALA A 57 6.32 -3.03 3.73
C ALA A 57 5.54 -3.07 2.40
N ARG A 58 4.24 -3.36 2.44
CA ARG A 58 3.36 -3.33 1.25
C ARG A 58 3.32 -1.96 0.59
N ALA A 59 3.11 -0.90 1.36
CA ALA A 59 3.08 0.47 0.86
C ALA A 59 4.40 0.84 0.15
N LYS A 60 5.54 0.47 0.75
CA LYS A 60 6.86 0.66 0.14
C LYS A 60 7.01 -0.13 -1.15
N GLN A 61 6.59 -1.40 -1.19
CA GLN A 61 6.68 -2.21 -2.39
C GLN A 61 5.84 -1.65 -3.54
N CYS A 62 4.61 -1.21 -3.26
CA CYS A 62 3.79 -0.52 -4.26
C CYS A 62 4.47 0.75 -4.78
N HIS A 63 5.20 1.48 -3.93
CA HIS A 63 5.92 2.68 -4.34
C HIS A 63 7.02 2.36 -5.36
N GLU A 64 7.78 1.30 -5.12
CA GLU A 64 8.84 0.88 -6.03
C GLU A 64 8.28 0.41 -7.38
N PHE A 65 7.19 -0.36 -7.40
CA PHE A 65 6.53 -0.74 -8.65
C PHE A 65 6.00 0.47 -9.43
N LEU A 66 5.42 1.46 -8.76
CA LEU A 66 4.97 2.69 -9.41
C LEU A 66 6.14 3.47 -10.03
N LYS A 67 7.31 3.50 -9.37
CA LYS A 67 8.53 4.11 -9.93
C LYS A 67 9.02 3.37 -11.19
N GLU A 68 8.99 2.04 -11.17
CA GLU A 68 9.37 1.21 -12.33
C GLU A 68 8.45 1.45 -13.54
N LEU A 69 7.13 1.50 -13.30
CA LEU A 69 6.14 1.80 -14.34
C LEU A 69 6.32 3.21 -14.92
N ALA A 70 6.54 4.21 -14.06
CA ALA A 70 6.77 5.59 -14.50
C ALA A 70 8.06 5.74 -15.33
N GLY A 71 9.15 5.07 -14.94
CA GLY A 71 10.41 5.08 -15.70
C GLY A 71 10.34 4.30 -17.03
N SER A 72 9.49 3.28 -17.11
CA SER A 72 9.26 2.50 -18.33
C SER A 72 8.43 3.26 -19.36
N ALA A 73 7.47 4.08 -18.93
CA ALA A 73 6.63 4.90 -19.81
C ALA A 73 7.43 5.99 -20.56
N ASP A 74 8.50 6.52 -19.96
CA ASP A 74 9.39 7.53 -20.57
C ASP A 74 10.30 6.95 -21.68
N SER A 75 10.28 5.62 -21.89
CA SER A 75 11.07 4.92 -22.92
C SER A 75 10.26 4.50 -24.16
N GLY A 76 9.03 5.01 -24.34
CA GLY A 76 8.23 4.80 -25.56
C GLY A 76 8.87 5.46 -26.79
N PRO A 77 8.68 4.89 -28.01
CA PRO A 77 9.49 5.25 -29.17
C PRO A 77 9.33 6.74 -29.50
N ALA A 78 10.46 7.43 -29.62
CA ALA A 78 10.51 8.74 -30.24
C ALA A 78 9.83 8.64 -31.61
N VAL A 79 8.61 9.19 -31.71
CA VAL A 79 7.92 9.33 -32.98
C VAL A 79 8.80 10.19 -33.88
N SER A 80 9.26 9.57 -34.97
CA SER A 80 9.98 10.23 -36.07
C SER A 80 9.02 11.03 -36.94
#